data_AF-A0AAQ3LBD3-F1
#
_entry.id   AF-A0AAQ3LBD3-F1
#
_cell.length_a   1.000
_cell.length_b   1.000
_cell.length_c   1.000
_cell.angle_alpha   90.00
_cell.angle_beta   90.00
_cell.angle_gamma   90.00
#
_symmetry.space_group_name_H-M   'P 1'
#
loop_
_entity.id
_entity.type
_entity.pdbx_description
1 polymer ?
#
loop_
_entity_poly.entity_id
_entity_poly.type
_entity_poly.pdbx_seq_one_letter_code
_entity_poly.pdbx_strand_id
1 'polypeptide(L)'
;MERRQMAKGKSKEIEQLSWHPDFRNVEALPDVKVVRTDFLINFIAITACVLLLGFLVYRQLHVSGLRSSIEVLEQQIEDESAKNRKNLKESGEFKKTAKKIDDLGNFYRNSVPPIEFVLAVTESKPDYIALRRIRFNELSKPISKKRSVTYVSYSVFGVQQGSSTEAYEFLDKYHAIIEELPVLEGKVESTDVKSSSRNESLDIIEFEIEVILKPEDA
;
A
#
# COMPACT_ATOMS: atom_id res chain seq x y z
N MET A 1 79.43 -55.93 19.65
CA MET A 1 78.59 -56.59 20.69
C MET A 1 77.34 -57.13 20.02
N GLU A 2 77.41 -58.35 19.52
CA GLU A 2 76.29 -59.03 18.85
C GLU A 2 75.30 -59.56 19.89
N ARG A 3 74.03 -59.14 19.81
CA ARG A 3 72.95 -59.68 20.63
C ARG A 3 72.36 -60.90 19.94
N ARG A 4 72.65 -62.07 20.51
CA ARG A 4 72.07 -63.38 20.18
C ARG A 4 70.54 -63.31 20.17
N GLN A 5 69.96 -63.74 19.05
CA GLN A 5 68.54 -64.07 18.96
C GLN A 5 68.27 -65.32 19.80
N MET A 6 67.36 -65.23 20.77
CA MET A 6 66.85 -66.40 21.48
C MET A 6 65.76 -67.05 20.63
N ALA A 7 66.02 -68.28 20.20
CA ALA A 7 65.05 -69.15 19.56
C ALA A 7 63.85 -69.39 20.50
N LYS A 8 62.65 -69.00 20.06
CA LYS A 8 61.39 -69.39 20.68
C LYS A 8 61.26 -70.92 20.57
N GLY A 9 61.34 -71.61 21.71
CA GLY A 9 61.09 -73.04 21.79
C GLY A 9 59.68 -73.37 21.30
N LYS A 10 59.58 -74.28 20.33
CA LYS A 10 58.31 -74.91 19.96
C LYS A 10 57.86 -75.77 21.14
N SER A 11 56.75 -75.40 21.76
CA SER A 11 56.05 -76.27 22.71
C SER A 11 55.57 -77.49 21.93
N LYS A 12 56.16 -78.66 22.20
CA LYS A 12 55.65 -79.95 21.71
C LYS A 12 54.41 -80.27 22.53
N GLU A 13 53.27 -80.25 21.87
CA GLU A 13 52.00 -80.70 22.41
C GLU A 13 52.16 -82.19 22.77
N ILE A 14 51.93 -82.51 24.05
CA ILE A 14 51.97 -83.89 24.55
C ILE A 14 50.69 -84.55 24.04
N GLU A 15 50.79 -85.46 23.08
CA GLU A 15 49.68 -86.35 22.72
C GLU A 15 49.37 -87.23 23.92
N GLN A 16 48.36 -86.81 24.68
CA GLN A 16 47.81 -87.57 25.78
C GLN A 16 47.07 -88.77 25.18
N LEU A 17 47.48 -89.99 25.56
CA LEU A 17 46.86 -91.22 25.09
C LEU A 17 45.39 -91.26 25.55
N SER A 18 44.45 -91.04 24.62
CA SER A 18 43.02 -91.04 24.90
C SER A 18 42.60 -92.43 25.38
N TRP A 19 42.15 -92.52 26.64
CA TRP A 19 41.74 -93.79 27.26
C TRP A 19 40.43 -94.38 26.70
N HIS A 20 39.78 -93.66 25.78
CA HIS A 20 38.65 -94.13 24.98
C HIS A 20 38.92 -93.90 23.49
N PRO A 21 38.38 -94.74 22.59
CA PRO A 21 38.42 -94.46 21.16
C PRO A 21 37.70 -93.14 20.88
N ASP A 22 38.31 -92.26 20.09
CA ASP A 22 37.62 -91.09 19.56
C ASP A 22 36.93 -91.50 18.25
N PHE A 23 35.60 -91.52 18.26
CA PHE A 23 34.78 -91.89 17.09
C PHE A 23 34.46 -90.68 16.19
N ARG A 24 35.05 -89.52 16.45
CA ARG A 24 34.84 -88.32 15.64
C ARG A 24 35.54 -88.46 14.29
N ASN A 25 34.76 -88.51 13.22
CA ASN A 25 35.31 -88.38 11.87
C ASN A 25 35.63 -86.91 11.59
N VAL A 26 36.86 -86.50 11.89
CA VAL A 26 37.34 -85.11 11.78
C VAL A 26 37.17 -84.55 10.36
N GLU A 27 37.21 -85.39 9.34
CA GLU A 27 36.99 -85.01 7.93
C GLU A 27 35.52 -84.71 7.61
N ALA A 28 34.58 -85.25 8.40
CA ALA A 28 33.14 -85.05 8.25
C ALA A 28 32.57 -84.00 9.22
N LEU A 29 33.39 -83.40 10.09
CA LEU A 29 32.97 -82.27 10.90
C LEU A 29 32.94 -81.01 10.02
N PRO A 30 31.82 -80.25 10.01
CA PRO A 30 31.79 -78.97 9.31
C PRO A 30 32.82 -78.02 9.95
N ASP A 31 33.74 -77.48 9.14
CA ASP A 31 34.74 -76.48 9.55
C ASP A 31 34.05 -75.18 9.95
N VAL A 32 33.60 -75.10 11.20
CA VAL A 32 33.16 -73.84 11.84
C VAL A 32 34.38 -73.07 12.31
N LYS A 33 35.12 -72.53 11.33
CA LYS A 33 36.24 -71.63 11.59
C LYS A 33 35.69 -70.39 12.29
N VAL A 34 36.03 -70.25 13.58
CA VAL A 34 35.58 -69.12 14.40
C VAL A 34 36.08 -67.84 13.75
N VAL A 35 35.17 -67.05 13.17
CA VAL A 35 35.53 -65.72 12.67
C VAL A 35 36.00 -64.94 13.88
N ARG A 36 37.26 -64.52 13.87
CA ARG A 36 37.83 -63.76 14.99
C ARG A 36 36.98 -62.50 15.17
N THR A 37 36.43 -62.32 16.36
CA THR A 37 35.53 -61.21 16.73
C THR A 37 36.10 -59.84 16.36
N ASP A 38 37.43 -59.70 16.34
CA ASP A 38 38.15 -58.50 15.91
C ASP A 38 37.79 -58.05 14.48
N PHE A 39 37.57 -58.98 13.55
CA PHE A 39 37.17 -58.64 12.18
C PHE A 39 35.77 -58.01 12.15
N LEU A 40 34.84 -58.59 12.92
CA LEU A 40 33.45 -58.12 12.99
C LEU A 40 33.38 -56.75 13.68
N ILE A 41 34.15 -56.54 14.74
CA ILE A 41 34.22 -55.25 15.44
C ILE A 41 34.80 -54.16 14.52
N ASN A 42 35.90 -54.45 13.82
CA ASN A 42 36.50 -53.50 12.88
C ASN A 42 35.56 -53.19 11.71
N PHE A 43 34.86 -54.20 11.18
CA PHE A 43 33.88 -54.00 10.12
C PHE A 43 32.72 -53.09 10.57
N ILE A 44 32.18 -53.32 11.78
CA ILE A 44 31.14 -52.46 12.35
C ILE A 44 31.67 -51.03 12.56
N ALA A 45 32.88 -50.88 13.09
CA ALA A 45 33.47 -49.57 13.33
C ALA A 45 33.67 -48.78 12.03
N ILE A 46 34.19 -49.43 10.98
CA ILE A 46 34.36 -48.82 9.65
C ILE A 46 32.98 -48.46 9.05
N THR A 47 32.01 -49.37 9.14
CA THR A 47 30.66 -49.13 8.62
C THR A 47 30.00 -47.95 9.32
N ALA A 48 30.10 -47.89 10.66
CA ALA A 48 29.59 -46.77 11.44
C ALA A 48 30.28 -45.45 11.08
N CYS A 49 31.59 -45.47 10.86
CA CYS A 49 32.37 -44.30 10.44
C CYS A 49 31.90 -43.79 9.07
N VAL A 50 31.72 -44.68 8.09
CA VAL A 50 31.22 -44.33 6.75
C VAL A 50 29.80 -43.76 6.81
N LEU A 51 28.92 -44.36 7.61
CA LEU A 51 27.54 -43.86 7.78
C LEU A 51 27.53 -42.46 8.41
N LEU A 52 28.34 -42.22 9.43
CA LEU A 52 28.45 -40.90 10.06
C LEU A 52 29.00 -39.85 9.09
N LEU A 53 30.04 -40.18 8.32
CA LEU A 53 30.58 -39.29 7.30
C LEU A 53 29.54 -38.98 6.21
N GLY A 54 28.86 -40.01 5.70
CA GLY A 54 27.78 -39.83 4.71
C GLY A 54 26.66 -38.94 5.23
N PHE A 55 26.25 -39.13 6.49
CA PHE A 55 25.23 -38.31 7.13
C PHE A 55 25.66 -36.84 7.26
N LEU A 56 26.91 -36.58 7.65
CA LEU A 56 27.45 -35.22 7.75
C LEU A 56 27.51 -34.52 6.38
N VAL A 57 27.95 -35.23 5.34
CA VAL A 57 27.99 -34.70 3.98
C VAL A 57 26.59 -34.38 3.48
N TYR A 58 25.63 -35.31 3.64
CA TYR A 58 24.24 -35.10 3.26
C TYR A 58 23.65 -33.87 3.96
N ARG A 59 23.86 -33.76 5.28
CA ARG A 59 23.39 -32.61 6.05
C ARG A 59 23.99 -31.30 5.55
N GLN A 60 25.29 -31.28 5.25
CA GLN A 60 25.97 -30.09 4.75
C GLN A 60 25.43 -29.65 3.39
N LEU A 61 25.23 -30.59 2.46
CA LEU A 61 24.65 -30.31 1.14
C LEU A 61 23.23 -29.77 1.26
N HIS A 62 22.42 -30.37 2.14
CA HIS A 62 21.04 -29.92 2.34
C HIS A 62 20.99 -28.50 2.91
N VAL A 63 21.78 -28.20 3.94
CA VAL A 63 21.89 -26.84 4.52
C VAL A 63 22.40 -25.83 3.48
N SER A 64 23.40 -26.20 2.68
CA SER A 64 23.92 -25.34 1.61
C SER A 64 22.87 -25.05 0.54
N GLY A 65 22.07 -26.05 0.16
CA GLY A 65 20.97 -25.89 -0.80
C GLY A 65 19.90 -24.93 -0.28
N LEU A 66 19.48 -25.10 0.98
CA LEU A 66 18.50 -24.21 1.61
C LEU A 66 18.99 -22.76 1.67
N ARG A 67 20.27 -22.53 1.99
CA ARG A 67 20.85 -21.17 2.01
C ARG A 67 20.81 -20.52 0.63
N SER A 68 21.20 -21.24 -0.42
CA SER A 68 21.13 -20.72 -1.78
C SER A 68 19.70 -20.41 -2.22
N SER A 69 18.72 -21.24 -1.84
CA SER A 69 17.31 -20.94 -2.11
C SER A 69 16.82 -19.70 -1.37
N ILE A 70 17.24 -19.48 -0.13
CA ILE A 70 16.91 -18.27 0.64
C ILE A 70 17.50 -17.03 -0.06
N GLU A 71 18.77 -17.07 -0.44
CA GLU A 71 19.43 -15.94 -1.12
C GLU A 71 18.73 -15.58 -2.45
N VAL A 72 18.34 -16.57 -3.24
CA VAL A 72 17.59 -16.35 -4.49
C VAL A 72 16.21 -15.74 -4.21
N LEU A 73 15.50 -16.24 -3.20
CA LEU A 73 14.19 -15.72 -2.83
C LEU A 73 14.27 -14.29 -2.27
N GLU A 74 15.28 -14.00 -1.45
CA GLU A 74 15.52 -12.65 -0.93
C GLU A 74 15.81 -11.67 -2.07
N GLN A 75 16.64 -12.07 -3.03
CA GLN A 75 16.92 -11.25 -4.21
C GLN A 75 15.67 -11.01 -5.06
N GLN A 76 14.83 -12.02 -5.25
CA GLN A 76 13.54 -11.88 -5.95
C GLN A 76 12.59 -10.92 -5.21
N ILE A 77 12.49 -11.03 -3.88
CA ILE A 77 11.68 -10.11 -3.07
C ILE A 77 12.18 -8.68 -3.21
N GLU A 78 13.49 -8.45 -3.18
CA GLU A 78 14.05 -7.11 -3.33
C GLU A 78 13.70 -6.51 -4.71
N ASP A 79 13.91 -7.26 -5.78
CA ASP A 79 13.61 -6.84 -7.15
C ASP A 79 12.10 -6.57 -7.35
N GLU A 80 11.23 -7.45 -6.85
CA GLU A 80 9.79 -7.27 -6.93
C GLU A 80 9.30 -6.12 -6.05
N SER A 81 9.88 -5.91 -4.87
CA SER A 81 9.52 -4.79 -3.99
C SER A 81 9.83 -3.44 -4.63
N ALA A 82 10.93 -3.33 -5.37
CA ALA A 82 11.29 -2.13 -6.11
C ALA A 82 10.28 -1.84 -7.23
N LYS A 83 9.89 -2.86 -8.00
CA LYS A 83 8.85 -2.75 -9.03
C LYS A 83 7.49 -2.39 -8.43
N ASN A 84 7.09 -3.07 -7.35
CA ASN A 84 5.83 -2.82 -6.67
C ASN A 84 5.74 -1.37 -6.13
N ARG A 85 6.82 -0.84 -5.54
CA ARG A 85 6.87 0.56 -5.10
C ARG A 85 6.66 1.54 -6.26
N LYS A 86 7.25 1.28 -7.43
CA LYS A 86 7.04 2.10 -8.64
C LYS A 86 5.59 2.03 -9.10
N ASN A 87 5.03 0.83 -9.22
CA ASN A 87 3.64 0.62 -9.63
C ASN A 87 2.64 1.29 -8.68
N LEU A 88 2.88 1.20 -7.37
CA LEU A 88 2.04 1.87 -6.36
C LEU A 88 2.10 3.40 -6.49
N LYS A 89 3.29 3.96 -6.76
CA LYS A 89 3.45 5.39 -7.00
C LYS A 89 2.70 5.84 -8.26
N GLU A 90 2.91 5.14 -9.37
CA GLU A 90 2.23 5.41 -10.65
C GLU A 90 0.71 5.28 -10.54
N SER A 91 0.21 4.25 -9.85
CA SER A 91 -1.22 4.09 -9.58
C SER A 91 -1.77 5.25 -8.73
N GLY A 92 -1.00 5.71 -7.75
CA GLY A 92 -1.36 6.87 -6.94
C GLY A 92 -1.44 8.16 -7.76
N GLU A 93 -0.47 8.40 -8.66
CA GLU A 93 -0.46 9.54 -9.58
C GLU A 93 -1.59 9.48 -10.60
N PHE A 94 -1.88 8.29 -11.14
CA PHE A 94 -3.01 8.05 -12.03
C PHE A 94 -4.33 8.37 -11.35
N LYS A 95 -4.55 7.88 -10.11
CA LYS A 95 -5.77 8.17 -9.34
C LYS A 95 -5.94 9.67 -9.08
N LYS A 96 -4.86 10.38 -8.75
CA LYS A 96 -4.90 11.83 -8.57
C LYS A 96 -5.29 12.55 -9.86
N THR A 97 -4.75 12.12 -10.99
CA THR A 97 -5.02 12.73 -12.29
C THR A 97 -6.44 12.41 -12.76
N ALA A 98 -6.89 11.17 -12.60
CA ALA A 98 -8.26 10.76 -12.88
C ALA A 98 -9.27 11.57 -12.06
N LYS A 99 -8.99 11.81 -10.77
CA LYS A 99 -9.84 12.66 -9.93
C LYS A 99 -9.93 14.09 -10.49
N LYS A 100 -8.83 14.69 -10.93
CA LYS A 100 -8.87 16.03 -11.54
C LYS A 100 -9.71 16.09 -12.81
N ILE A 101 -9.68 15.03 -13.62
CA ILE A 101 -10.49 14.94 -14.85
C ILE A 101 -11.97 14.80 -14.49
N ASP A 102 -12.28 13.99 -13.47
CA ASP A 102 -13.64 13.81 -12.94
C ASP A 102 -14.18 15.14 -12.37
N ASP A 103 -13.38 15.83 -11.54
CA ASP A 103 -13.69 17.15 -11.00
C ASP A 103 -13.96 18.16 -12.13
N LEU A 104 -13.14 18.16 -13.20
CA LEU A 104 -13.33 19.02 -14.37
C LEU A 104 -14.62 18.66 -15.14
N GLY A 105 -14.91 17.37 -15.30
CA GLY A 105 -16.14 16.89 -15.94
C GLY A 105 -17.38 17.34 -15.18
N ASN A 106 -17.36 17.24 -13.85
CA ASN A 106 -18.45 17.68 -12.99
C ASN A 106 -18.63 19.21 -13.05
N PHE A 107 -17.54 19.97 -13.11
CA PHE A 107 -17.58 21.42 -13.31
C PHE A 107 -18.34 21.81 -14.59
N TYR A 108 -18.03 21.17 -15.72
CA TYR A 108 -18.67 21.50 -17.00
C TYR A 108 -20.13 21.03 -17.11
N ARG A 109 -20.56 20.03 -16.33
CA ARG A 109 -21.90 19.43 -16.46
C ARG A 109 -22.99 20.20 -15.74
N ASN A 110 -22.72 20.74 -14.54
CA ASN A 110 -23.76 21.31 -13.68
C ASN A 110 -23.49 22.72 -13.17
N SER A 111 -22.32 23.30 -13.47
CA SER A 111 -22.09 24.71 -13.18
C SER A 111 -22.76 25.59 -14.22
N VAL A 112 -23.46 26.62 -13.76
CA VAL A 112 -23.72 27.79 -14.61
C VAL A 112 -22.37 28.28 -15.14
N PRO A 113 -22.17 28.45 -16.45
CA PRO A 113 -20.92 28.99 -16.97
C PRO A 113 -20.63 30.35 -16.31
N PRO A 114 -19.43 30.57 -15.71
CA PRO A 114 -19.15 31.81 -15.01
C PRO A 114 -19.36 33.06 -15.86
N ILE A 115 -19.12 32.95 -17.17
CA ILE A 115 -19.33 34.03 -18.12
C ILE A 115 -20.82 34.37 -18.30
N GLU A 116 -21.70 33.38 -18.37
CA GLU A 116 -23.14 33.57 -18.51
C GLU A 116 -23.72 34.18 -17.23
N PHE A 117 -23.25 33.73 -16.06
CA PHE A 117 -23.62 34.33 -14.79
C PHE A 117 -23.21 35.81 -14.71
N VAL A 118 -21.95 36.12 -15.05
CA VAL A 118 -21.46 37.50 -15.05
C VAL A 118 -22.29 38.37 -15.99
N LEU A 119 -22.55 37.90 -17.21
CA LEU A 119 -23.39 38.61 -18.18
C LEU A 119 -24.79 38.88 -17.61
N ALA A 120 -25.46 37.84 -17.11
CA ALA A 120 -26.80 37.95 -16.55
C ALA A 120 -26.87 38.95 -15.38
N VAL A 121 -25.90 38.91 -14.47
CA VAL A 121 -25.81 39.85 -13.33
C VAL A 121 -25.52 41.28 -13.77
N THR A 122 -24.71 41.46 -14.83
CA THR A 122 -24.41 42.80 -15.36
C THR A 122 -25.57 43.38 -16.16
N GLU A 123 -26.32 42.56 -16.89
CA GLU A 123 -27.51 42.99 -17.65
C GLU A 123 -28.70 43.30 -16.72
N SER A 124 -28.85 42.54 -15.63
CA SER A 124 -29.90 42.77 -14.64
C SER A 124 -29.58 43.87 -13.62
N LYS A 125 -28.41 44.52 -13.74
CA LYS A 125 -27.93 45.54 -12.81
C LYS A 125 -28.80 46.81 -12.87
N PRO A 126 -29.42 47.23 -11.77
CA PRO A 126 -30.11 48.51 -11.71
C PRO A 126 -29.15 49.71 -11.82
N ASP A 127 -29.65 50.86 -12.26
CA ASP A 127 -28.83 52.07 -12.46
C ASP A 127 -28.19 52.61 -11.17
N TYR A 128 -28.82 52.34 -10.03
CA TYR A 128 -28.40 52.81 -8.70
C TYR A 128 -27.36 51.91 -8.00
N ILE A 129 -26.94 50.80 -8.62
CA ILE A 129 -25.94 49.88 -8.08
C ILE A 129 -24.69 49.90 -8.96
N ALA A 130 -23.51 49.95 -8.34
CA ALA A 130 -22.24 49.75 -9.01
C ALA A 130 -21.62 48.42 -8.57
N LEU A 131 -21.38 47.52 -9.52
CA LEU A 131 -20.71 46.25 -9.25
C LEU A 131 -19.21 46.48 -9.15
N ARG A 132 -18.60 45.91 -8.11
CA ARG A 132 -17.16 46.07 -7.83
C ARG A 132 -16.38 44.80 -8.16
N ARG A 133 -16.94 43.63 -7.84
CA ARG A 133 -16.28 42.35 -8.02
C ARG A 133 -17.32 41.24 -8.08
N ILE A 134 -17.09 40.24 -8.92
CA ILE A 134 -17.80 38.97 -8.87
C ILE A 134 -16.74 37.91 -8.59
N ARG A 135 -16.96 37.07 -7.58
CA ARG A 135 -16.05 35.99 -7.19
C ARG A 135 -16.74 34.66 -7.43
N PHE A 136 -16.02 33.75 -8.09
CA PHE A 136 -16.40 32.36 -8.23
C PHE A 136 -15.61 31.53 -7.22
N ASN A 137 -16.29 30.71 -6.43
CA ASN A 137 -15.64 29.79 -5.49
C ASN A 137 -16.24 28.39 -5.61
N GLU A 138 -15.40 27.40 -5.31
CA GLU A 138 -15.81 26.03 -5.10
C GLU A 138 -15.75 25.71 -3.60
N LEU A 139 -16.89 25.33 -3.04
CA LEU A 139 -17.04 25.00 -1.63
C LEU A 139 -17.22 23.49 -1.51
N SER A 140 -16.17 22.78 -1.09
CA SER A 140 -16.28 21.35 -0.76
C SER A 140 -16.81 21.17 0.67
N LYS A 141 -18.07 20.77 0.83
CA LYS A 141 -18.62 20.40 2.15
C LYS A 141 -18.50 18.88 2.36
N PRO A 142 -17.97 18.42 3.51
CA PRO A 142 -17.96 17.00 3.83
C PRO A 142 -19.37 16.52 4.19
N ILE A 143 -19.92 15.57 3.42
CA ILE A 143 -21.18 14.88 3.77
C ILE A 143 -20.90 13.68 4.69
N SER A 144 -19.72 13.06 4.58
CA SER A 144 -19.31 11.93 5.43
C SER A 144 -17.78 11.83 5.52
N LYS A 145 -17.26 10.97 6.40
CA LYS A 145 -15.81 10.72 6.59
C LYS A 145 -15.06 10.33 5.30
N LYS A 146 -15.77 9.90 4.25
CA LYS A 146 -15.19 9.49 2.95
C LYS A 146 -15.80 10.17 1.72
N ARG A 147 -16.83 11.01 1.87
CA ARG A 147 -17.54 11.65 0.75
C ARG A 147 -17.69 13.14 1.02
N SER A 148 -17.16 13.95 0.12
CA SER A 148 -17.37 15.39 0.05
C SER A 148 -18.19 15.70 -1.18
N VAL A 149 -19.07 16.68 -1.07
CA VAL A 149 -19.81 17.21 -2.20
C VAL A 149 -19.33 18.64 -2.46
N THR A 150 -19.07 18.92 -3.73
CA THR A 150 -18.59 20.22 -4.18
C THR A 150 -19.80 21.06 -4.56
N TYR A 151 -19.94 22.19 -3.88
CA TYR A 151 -20.90 23.23 -4.18
C TYR A 151 -20.18 24.32 -4.97
N VAL A 152 -20.88 24.94 -5.90
CA VAL A 152 -20.41 26.13 -6.60
C VAL A 152 -21.05 27.34 -5.95
N SER A 153 -20.26 28.36 -5.59
CA SER A 153 -20.80 29.63 -5.12
C SER A 153 -20.31 30.83 -5.92
N TYR A 154 -21.22 31.76 -6.15
CA TYR A 154 -20.98 33.05 -6.77
C TYR A 154 -21.19 34.16 -5.74
N SER A 155 -20.17 34.96 -5.47
CA SER A 155 -20.29 36.12 -4.59
C SER A 155 -20.23 37.40 -5.41
N VAL A 156 -21.33 38.16 -5.42
CA VAL A 156 -21.46 39.45 -6.11
C VAL A 156 -21.25 40.56 -5.10
N PHE A 157 -20.21 41.36 -5.33
CA PHE A 157 -19.87 42.53 -4.52
C PHE A 157 -20.25 43.80 -5.27
N GLY A 158 -21.02 44.66 -4.60
CA GLY A 158 -21.42 45.94 -5.15
C GLY A 158 -21.40 47.04 -4.11
N VAL A 159 -21.60 48.26 -4.59
CA VAL A 159 -21.81 49.44 -3.79
C VAL A 159 -23.08 50.15 -4.24
N GLN A 160 -23.78 50.73 -3.29
CA GLN A 160 -24.96 51.55 -3.54
C GLN A 160 -24.84 52.88 -2.79
N GLN A 161 -25.29 53.95 -3.45
CA GLN A 161 -25.42 55.27 -2.86
C GLN A 161 -26.85 55.48 -2.34
N GLY A 162 -27.01 55.96 -1.11
CA GLY A 162 -28.34 56.25 -0.56
C GLY A 162 -28.42 56.22 0.97
N SER A 163 -29.55 56.72 1.50
CA SER A 163 -29.85 56.66 2.92
C SER A 163 -29.98 55.21 3.39
N SER A 164 -29.69 54.93 4.67
CA SER A 164 -29.59 53.56 5.16
C SER A 164 -30.86 52.74 4.93
N THR A 165 -32.05 53.32 5.05
CA THR A 165 -33.32 52.59 4.91
C THR A 165 -33.64 52.28 3.45
N GLU A 166 -33.46 53.25 2.55
CA GLU A 166 -33.73 53.08 1.12
C GLU A 166 -32.73 52.11 0.49
N ALA A 167 -31.46 52.16 0.90
CA ALA A 167 -30.43 51.28 0.39
C ALA A 167 -30.68 49.80 0.71
N TYR A 168 -31.24 49.47 1.89
CA TYR A 168 -31.64 48.09 2.19
C TYR A 168 -32.83 47.65 1.33
N GLU A 169 -33.85 48.50 1.12
CA GLU A 169 -34.99 48.16 0.25
C GLU A 169 -34.54 47.91 -1.20
N PHE A 170 -33.59 48.70 -1.69
CA PHE A 170 -33.02 48.53 -3.01
C PHE A 170 -32.11 47.30 -3.13
N LEU A 171 -31.39 46.95 -2.05
CA LEU A 171 -30.62 45.72 -1.96
C LEU A 171 -31.55 44.50 -2.02
N ASP A 172 -32.65 44.51 -1.27
CA ASP A 172 -33.64 43.42 -1.27
C ASP A 172 -34.27 43.24 -2.65
N LYS A 173 -34.59 44.34 -3.34
CA LYS A 173 -35.05 44.30 -4.74
C LYS A 173 -34.01 43.70 -5.67
N TYR A 174 -32.73 44.04 -5.49
CA TYR A 174 -31.67 43.50 -6.33
C TYR A 174 -31.38 42.02 -6.02
N HIS A 175 -31.46 41.62 -4.75
CA HIS A 175 -31.39 40.23 -4.33
C HIS A 175 -32.51 39.40 -4.98
N ALA A 176 -33.75 39.90 -4.99
CA ALA A 176 -34.87 39.26 -5.69
C ALA A 176 -34.62 39.13 -7.20
N ILE A 177 -34.08 40.17 -7.84
CA ILE A 177 -33.71 40.13 -9.28
C ILE A 177 -32.64 39.06 -9.54
N ILE A 178 -31.64 38.93 -8.66
CA ILE A 178 -30.61 37.89 -8.78
C ILE A 178 -31.24 36.51 -8.61
N GLU A 179 -32.14 36.32 -7.65
CA GLU A 179 -32.82 35.03 -7.40
C GLU A 179 -33.66 34.56 -8.60
N GLU A 180 -34.30 35.51 -9.30
CA GLU A 180 -35.14 35.24 -10.47
C GLU A 180 -34.38 35.13 -11.81
N LEU A 181 -33.04 35.15 -11.80
CA LEU A 181 -32.26 35.06 -13.04
C LEU A 181 -32.54 33.74 -13.79
N PRO A 182 -32.84 33.76 -15.11
CA PRO A 182 -33.12 32.55 -15.89
C PRO A 182 -31.98 31.53 -15.87
N VAL A 183 -30.75 32.04 -15.74
CA VAL A 183 -29.53 31.22 -15.69
C VAL A 183 -29.46 30.37 -14.40
N LEU A 184 -30.15 30.80 -13.35
CA LEU A 184 -30.18 30.18 -12.02
C LEU A 184 -31.38 29.24 -11.81
N GLU A 185 -32.34 29.21 -12.73
CA GLU A 185 -33.58 28.45 -12.59
C GLU A 185 -33.31 26.95 -12.37
N GLY A 186 -33.88 26.41 -11.29
CA GLY A 186 -33.72 24.99 -10.92
C GLY A 186 -32.35 24.59 -10.35
N LYS A 187 -31.36 25.50 -10.34
CA LYS A 187 -29.97 25.22 -9.97
C LYS A 187 -29.52 25.85 -8.65
N VAL A 188 -30.30 26.74 -8.05
CA VAL A 188 -29.96 27.41 -6.79
C VAL A 188 -30.35 26.55 -5.59
N GLU A 189 -29.42 26.42 -4.62
CA GLU A 189 -29.65 25.83 -3.30
C GLU A 189 -30.01 26.90 -2.28
N SER A 190 -29.26 28.00 -2.23
CA SER A 190 -29.56 29.17 -1.41
C SER A 190 -28.98 30.45 -2.01
N THR A 191 -29.62 31.59 -1.73
CA THR A 191 -29.10 32.91 -2.05
C THR A 191 -29.17 33.78 -0.81
N ASP A 192 -28.03 34.18 -0.25
CA ASP A 192 -27.94 34.91 1.00
C ASP A 192 -27.18 36.22 0.85
N VAL A 193 -27.63 37.28 1.52
CA VAL A 193 -26.87 38.52 1.69
C VAL A 193 -25.89 38.30 2.86
N LYS A 194 -24.61 38.10 2.55
CA LYS A 194 -23.59 37.76 3.56
C LYS A 194 -23.15 38.95 4.40
N SER A 195 -23.00 40.10 3.77
CA SER A 195 -22.54 41.29 4.47
C SER A 195 -23.09 42.55 3.81
N SER A 196 -23.42 43.53 4.66
CA SER A 196 -23.71 44.90 4.27
C SER A 196 -22.99 45.81 5.27
N SER A 197 -22.12 46.69 4.77
CA SER A 197 -21.36 47.60 5.61
C SER A 197 -21.43 49.02 5.06
N ARG A 198 -21.72 49.98 5.94
CA ARG A 198 -21.77 51.39 5.57
C ARG A 198 -20.38 52.00 5.65
N ASN A 199 -19.97 52.68 4.58
CA ASN A 199 -18.79 53.52 4.58
C ASN A 199 -19.21 54.98 4.78
N GLU A 200 -19.12 55.46 6.02
CA GLU A 200 -19.53 56.83 6.42
C GLU A 200 -18.77 57.94 5.68
N SER A 201 -17.56 57.66 5.18
CA SER A 201 -16.75 58.68 4.48
C SER A 201 -17.22 58.96 3.06
N LEU A 202 -17.91 58.01 2.43
CA LEU A 202 -18.34 58.08 1.03
C LEU A 202 -19.87 58.05 0.89
N ASP A 203 -20.60 57.91 2.00
CA ASP A 203 -22.06 57.71 2.05
C ASP A 203 -22.55 56.60 1.11
N ILE A 204 -21.79 55.50 1.08
CA ILE A 204 -22.11 54.29 0.31
C ILE A 204 -22.29 53.10 1.25
N ILE A 205 -23.09 52.13 0.79
CA ILE A 205 -23.24 50.83 1.41
C ILE A 205 -22.59 49.80 0.49
N GLU A 206 -21.59 49.09 1.02
CA GLU A 206 -20.97 47.95 0.36
C GLU A 206 -21.74 46.69 0.74
N PHE A 207 -22.05 45.85 -0.25
CA PHE A 207 -22.79 44.61 -0.03
C PHE A 207 -22.14 43.40 -0.70
N GLU A 208 -22.44 42.21 -0.17
CA GLU A 208 -22.07 40.92 -0.71
C GLU A 208 -23.30 40.01 -0.78
N ILE A 209 -23.69 39.60 -1.99
CA ILE A 209 -24.72 38.60 -2.24
C ILE A 209 -24.01 37.30 -2.64
N GLU A 210 -24.24 36.22 -1.90
CA GLU A 210 -23.76 34.89 -2.24
C GLU A 210 -24.89 34.03 -2.79
N VAL A 211 -24.68 33.47 -3.98
CA VAL A 211 -25.54 32.46 -4.59
C VAL A 211 -24.82 31.12 -4.50
N ILE A 212 -25.43 30.12 -3.87
CA ILE A 212 -24.93 28.75 -3.77
C ILE A 212 -25.77 27.88 -4.70
N LEU A 213 -25.11 27.16 -5.61
CA LEU A 213 -25.75 26.23 -6.53
C LEU A 213 -25.87 24.84 -5.92
N LYS A 214 -26.96 24.15 -6.26
CA LYS A 214 -27.20 22.75 -5.90
C LYS A 214 -26.10 21.85 -6.48
N PRO A 215 -25.57 20.92 -5.69
CA PRO A 215 -24.68 19.91 -6.20
C PRO A 215 -25.47 18.83 -6.97
N GLU A 216 -24.79 18.17 -7.91
CA GLU A 216 -25.37 17.08 -8.73
C GLU A 216 -25.79 15.85 -7.88
N ASP A 217 -25.16 15.65 -6.72
CA ASP A 217 -25.34 14.49 -5.84
C ASP A 217 -26.38 14.74 -4.72
N ALA A 218 -27.62 15.09 -5.07
CA ALA A 218 -28.78 15.04 -4.16
C ALA A 218 -29.68 13.83 -4.47
#